data_AF-A0A0F9A1E5-F1
#
_entry.id   AF-A0A0F9A1E5-F1
#
_cell.length_a   1.000
_cell.length_b   1.000
_cell.length_c   1.000
_cell.angle_alpha   90.00
_cell.angle_beta   90.00
_cell.angle_gamma   90.00
#
_symmetry.space_group_name_H-M   'P 1'
#
loop_
_entity.id
_entity.type
_entity.pdbx_description
1 polymer ?
#
loop_
_entity_poly.entity_id
_entity_poly.type
_entity_poly.pdbx_seq_one_letter_code
_entity_poly.pdbx_strand_id
1 'polypeptide(L)' 'GFKFLGPTTVYAHMQACGMVNDHSNDCFRKEEIIKAFSG' A
#
# COMPACT_ATOMS: atom_id res chain seq x y z
N GLY A 1 11.21 -21.32 -6.62
CA GLY A 1 10.08 -20.48 -6.22
C GLY A 1 10.42 -19.71 -4.96
N PHE A 2 9.71 -18.61 -4.68
CA PHE A 2 9.90 -17.82 -3.48
C PHE A 2 9.43 -18.59 -2.23
N LYS A 3 10.09 -18.36 -1.09
CA LYS A 3 9.79 -18.99 0.21
C LYS A 3 9.38 -17.93 1.22
N PHE A 4 8.60 -18.30 2.24
CA PHE A 4 8.12 -17.42 3.33
C PHE A 4 7.19 -16.27 2.91
N LEU A 5 6.73 -16.25 1.66
CA LEU A 5 5.79 -15.24 1.15
C LEU A 5 4.34 -15.75 1.29
N GLY A 6 3.86 -15.85 2.53
CA GLY A 6 2.45 -16.07 2.79
C GLY A 6 1.58 -14.86 2.42
N PRO A 7 0.24 -15.00 2.33
CA PRO A 7 -0.66 -13.93 1.91
C PRO A 7 -0.50 -12.64 2.72
N THR A 8 -0.36 -12.74 4.04
CA THR A 8 -0.13 -11.59 4.92
C THR A 8 1.18 -10.87 4.59
N THR A 9 2.27 -11.62 4.38
CA THR A 9 3.58 -11.05 4.00
C THR A 9 3.50 -10.32 2.67
N VAL A 10 2.81 -10.92 1.69
CA VAL A 10 2.63 -10.31 0.38
C VAL A 10 1.78 -9.05 0.46
N TYR A 11 0.72 -9.05 1.27
CA TYR A 11 -0.12 -7.86 1.45
C TYR A 11 0.63 -6.71 2.13
N ALA A 12 1.37 -7.00 3.20
CA ALA A 12 2.23 -6.01 3.86
C ALA A 12 3.28 -5.43 2.91
N HIS A 13 3.86 -6.27 2.03
CA HIS A 13 4.77 -5.81 0.99
C HIS A 13 4.09 -4.89 -0.03
N MET A 14 2.86 -5.21 -0.45
CA MET A 14 2.09 -4.35 -1.35
C MET A 14 1.79 -2.98 -0.73
N GLN A 15 1.46 -2.92 0.55
CA GLN A 15 1.30 -1.66 1.29
C GLN A 15 2.62 -0.88 1.35
N ALA A 16 3.73 -1.53 1.73
CA ALA A 16 5.02 -0.87 1.91
C ALA A 16 5.65 -0.33 0.61
N CYS A 17 5.44 -1.01 -0.52
CA CYS A 17 5.96 -0.59 -1.82
C CYS A 17 5.00 0.30 -2.61
N GLY A 18 3.89 0.74 -2.00
CA GLY A 18 2.95 1.66 -2.63
C GLY A 18 2.06 1.05 -3.71
N MET A 19 2.01 -0.29 -3.82
CA MET A 19 1.05 -0.97 -4.69
C MET A 19 -0.38 -0.86 -4.15
N VAL A 20 -0.53 -0.73 -2.83
CA VAL A 20 -1.81 -0.50 -2.15
C VAL A 20 -1.67 0.74 -1.26
N ASN A 21 -2.53 1.73 -1.46
CA ASN A 21 -2.65 2.89 -0.57
C ASN A 21 -3.67 2.60 0.54
N ASP A 22 -3.24 1.89 1.57
CA ASP A 22 -4.05 1.57 2.75
C ASP A 22 -3.73 2.47 3.96
N HIS A 23 -3.35 3.72 3.69
CA HIS A 23 -3.22 4.70 4.76
C HIS A 23 -4.58 4.93 5.44
N SER A 24 -4.57 5.18 6.75
CA SER A 24 -5.76 5.55 7.51
C SER A 24 -6.39 6.83 6.93
N ASN A 25 -7.71 6.99 7.11
CA ASN A 25 -8.47 8.13 6.56
C ASN A 25 -8.05 9.48 7.17
N ASP A 26 -7.46 9.48 8.35
CA ASP A 26 -6.91 10.66 9.04
C ASP A 26 -5.42 10.93 8.70
N CYS A 27 -4.81 10.12 7.84
CA CYS A 27 -3.42 10.31 7.45
C CYS A 27 -3.25 11.53 6.53
N PHE A 28 -2.42 12.47 6.95
CA PHE A 28 -2.09 13.70 6.21
C PHE A 28 -1.55 13.49 4.79
N ARG A 29 -1.06 12.28 4.46
CA ARG A 29 -0.55 11.93 3.12
C ARG A 29 -1.57 11.25 2.21
N LYS A 30 -2.67 10.71 2.76
CA LYS A 30 -3.58 9.86 1.98
C LYS A 30 -4.20 10.61 0.80
N GLU A 31 -4.71 11.81 1.03
CA GLU A 31 -5.33 12.62 -0.03
C GLU A 31 -4.33 13.07 -1.10
N GLU A 32 -3.12 13.44 -0.68
CA GLU A 32 -2.04 13.83 -1.60
C GLU A 32 -1.73 12.69 -2.57
N ILE A 33 -1.57 11.47 -2.05
CA ILE A 33 -1.30 10.28 -2.85
C ILE A 33 -2.50 9.98 -3.77
N ILE A 34 -3.74 10.01 -3.26
CA ILE A 34 -4.93 9.79 -4.10
C ILE A 34 -4.93 10.76 -5.28
N LYS A 35 -4.72 12.06 -5.04
CA LYS A 35 -4.68 13.07 -6.10
C LYS A 35 -3.56 12.81 -7.12
N ALA A 36 -2.39 12.36 -6.67
CA ALA A 36 -1.26 12.08 -7.55
C ALA A 36 -1.51 10.90 -8.52
N PHE A 37 -2.38 9.96 -8.15
CA PHE A 37 -2.66 8.75 -8.96
C PHE A 37 -4.08 8.68 -9.54
N SER A 38 -4.93 9.67 -9.27
CA SER A 38 -6.28 9.79 -9.86
C SER A 38 -6.20 10.56 -11.18
N GLY A 39 -5.72 9.90 -12.23
CA GLY A 39 -5.81 10.36 -13.62
C GLY A 39 -7.19 10.13 -14.20
#